data_AF-A0A2E7LTI6-F1
#
_entry.id   AF-A0A2E7LTI6-F1
#
_cell.length_a   1.000
_cell.length_b   1.000
_cell.length_c   1.000
_cell.angle_alpha   90.00
_cell.angle_beta   90.00
_cell.angle_gamma   90.00
#
_symmetry.space_group_name_H-M   'P 1'
#
loop_
_entity.id
_entity.type
_entity.pdbx_description
1 polymer ?
#
loop_
_entity_poly.entity_id
_entity_poly.type
_entity_poly.pdbx_seq_one_letter_code
_entity_poly.pdbx_strand_id
1 'polypeptide(L)'
;MKKLISVFFALIVSINVNAQEKKDNIFKQIFKYSTPYVSYSQGSSLQGPQTFYVTQNSELIETTVRNPENFAFNFGIRKISRFGYQDRLNWYTGNEDRSASENANIGSVDGLEYLINISNGRQQGREFTNNNYFVRYVGKYYIAKFEHLKNEIVDIQYNSLDVRFKLPIGKRLNFSVGAVARTNPIAYGHNPIQKYFDDGNAWWELAYQFHYDQLYEMIDPFTGESLGYDYLWFDQDDNLISSSDEDYRRLHFGKIVNQFNANELAQIGDFTYLSAIASLDYYFYRRNVWVHGFVNVLPYHKLLDGDSRYSYDNYIENDKWIDIKGGIVFGFKINKWFGLFTEYNYQSYWGKEFESIKTGVNIKL
;
A
#
# COMPACT_ATOMS: atom_id res chain seq x y z
N MET A 1 -5.74 -14.31 -11.85
CA MET A 1 -5.34 -14.18 -10.43
C MET A 1 -5.65 -15.42 -9.57
N LYS A 2 -6.92 -15.80 -9.33
CA LYS A 2 -7.26 -17.03 -8.55
C LYS A 2 -6.55 -18.30 -9.05
N LYS A 3 -6.49 -18.49 -10.37
CA LYS A 3 -5.82 -19.64 -11.02
C LYS A 3 -4.30 -19.69 -10.76
N LEU A 4 -3.59 -18.56 -10.78
CA LEU A 4 -2.13 -18.50 -10.58
C LEU A 4 -1.74 -18.83 -9.14
N ILE A 5 -2.50 -18.32 -8.16
CA ILE A 5 -2.32 -18.63 -6.74
C ILE A 5 -2.57 -20.11 -6.49
N SER A 6 -3.66 -20.66 -7.02
CA SER A 6 -3.98 -22.08 -6.89
C SER A 6 -2.92 -22.98 -7.52
N VAL A 7 -2.37 -22.59 -8.69
CA VAL A 7 -1.31 -23.35 -9.37
C VAL A 7 0.01 -23.29 -8.59
N PHE A 8 0.42 -22.11 -8.12
CA PHE A 8 1.65 -21.98 -7.32
C PHE A 8 1.54 -22.71 -5.98
N PHE A 9 0.39 -22.60 -5.33
CA PHE A 9 0.10 -23.34 -4.10
C PHE A 9 0.13 -24.84 -4.34
N ALA A 10 -0.50 -25.34 -5.42
CA ALA A 10 -0.44 -26.74 -5.80
C ALA A 10 1.02 -27.20 -6.05
N LEU A 11 1.83 -26.40 -6.73
CA LEU A 11 3.23 -26.71 -7.02
C LEU A 11 4.06 -26.85 -5.74
N ILE A 12 3.91 -25.93 -4.78
CA ILE A 12 4.60 -25.99 -3.49
C ILE A 12 4.14 -27.21 -2.68
N VAL A 13 2.84 -27.50 -2.69
CA VAL A 13 2.29 -28.67 -2.01
C VAL A 13 2.87 -29.96 -2.61
N SER A 14 2.97 -30.06 -3.94
CA SER A 14 3.57 -31.21 -4.61
C SER A 14 5.05 -31.42 -4.26
N ILE A 15 5.83 -30.35 -4.06
CA ILE A 15 7.24 -30.44 -3.64
C ILE A 15 7.37 -30.95 -2.19
N ASN A 16 6.42 -30.61 -1.31
CA ASN A 16 6.40 -31.10 0.07
C ASN A 16 6.02 -32.59 0.18
N VAL A 17 5.29 -33.14 -0.79
CA VAL A 17 4.82 -34.54 -0.78
C VAL A 17 5.94 -35.56 -1.10
N ASN A 18 7.11 -35.12 -1.60
CA ASN A 18 8.26 -36.01 -1.80
C ASN A 18 9.08 -36.29 -0.52
N ALA A 19 8.69 -35.72 0.63
CA ALA A 19 9.27 -36.07 1.92
C ALA A 19 8.48 -37.24 2.54
N GLN A 20 8.96 -38.44 2.25
CA GLN A 20 8.86 -39.71 2.98
C GLN A 20 8.16 -39.73 4.36
N GLU A 21 6.86 -39.40 4.47
CA GLU A 21 6.04 -39.70 5.65
C GLU A 21 4.64 -40.17 5.24
N LYS A 22 4.11 -41.11 6.04
CA LYS A 22 2.84 -41.84 5.88
C LYS A 22 1.67 -40.95 5.47
N LYS A 23 0.63 -41.60 4.89
CA LYS A 23 -0.75 -41.19 4.54
C LYS A 23 -1.51 -40.32 5.58
N ASP A 24 -0.87 -39.38 6.24
CA ASP A 24 -1.53 -38.35 7.01
C ASP A 24 -2.11 -37.33 6.04
N ASN A 25 -3.36 -36.97 6.30
CA ASN A 25 -4.16 -36.13 5.42
C ASN A 25 -3.42 -34.81 5.12
N ILE A 26 -2.98 -34.60 3.87
CA ILE A 26 -2.17 -33.44 3.41
C ILE A 26 -2.78 -32.12 3.88
N PHE A 27 -4.11 -32.03 3.91
CA PHE A 27 -4.84 -30.89 4.47
C PHE A 27 -4.47 -30.61 5.93
N LYS A 28 -4.41 -31.63 6.79
CA LYS A 28 -4.03 -31.45 8.20
C LYS A 28 -2.60 -30.92 8.34
N GLN A 29 -1.66 -31.35 7.49
CA GLN A 29 -0.26 -30.89 7.56
C GLN A 29 -0.11 -29.44 7.08
N ILE A 30 -0.78 -29.08 5.99
CA ILE A 30 -0.79 -27.71 5.45
C ILE A 30 -1.37 -26.75 6.49
N PHE A 31 -2.56 -27.05 7.01
CA PHE A 31 -3.26 -26.15 7.93
C PHE A 31 -2.82 -26.29 9.40
N LYS A 32 -1.92 -27.23 9.74
CA LYS A 32 -1.34 -27.33 11.09
C LYS A 32 -0.69 -26.00 11.49
N TYR A 33 -1.00 -25.52 12.69
CA TYR A 33 -0.55 -24.23 13.25
C TYR A 33 -1.09 -22.98 12.55
N SER A 34 -2.11 -23.12 11.69
CA SER A 34 -2.77 -21.96 11.10
C SER A 34 -3.70 -21.30 12.10
N THR A 35 -3.78 -19.99 12.05
CA THR A 35 -4.69 -19.19 12.86
C THR A 35 -5.62 -18.42 11.93
N PRO A 36 -6.88 -18.87 11.75
CA PRO A 36 -7.91 -18.03 11.16
C PRO A 36 -8.30 -16.93 12.16
N TYR A 37 -8.63 -15.75 11.66
CA TYR A 37 -9.05 -14.62 12.47
C TYR A 37 -10.05 -13.76 11.71
N VAL A 38 -10.94 -13.12 12.48
CA VAL A 38 -11.87 -12.10 12.02
C VAL A 38 -11.87 -11.00 13.07
N SER A 39 -11.84 -9.75 12.64
CA SER A 39 -11.94 -8.61 13.56
C SER A 39 -12.80 -7.51 12.98
N TYR A 40 -13.41 -6.75 13.88
CA TYR A 40 -14.07 -5.50 13.58
C TYR A 40 -13.62 -4.47 14.61
N SER A 41 -13.27 -3.29 14.14
CA SER A 41 -12.92 -2.14 14.98
C SER A 41 -13.62 -0.91 14.44
N GLN A 42 -14.10 -0.06 15.34
CA GLN A 42 -14.78 1.19 15.02
C GLN A 42 -14.31 2.23 16.02
N GLY A 43 -14.05 3.44 15.55
CA GLY A 43 -13.57 4.53 16.37
C GLY A 43 -13.95 5.88 15.76
N SER A 44 -13.92 6.91 16.59
CA SER A 44 -14.18 8.27 16.14
C SER A 44 -13.18 8.68 15.05
N SER A 45 -13.66 9.47 14.09
CA SER A 45 -12.81 10.08 13.08
C SER A 45 -12.35 11.47 13.50
N LEU A 46 -11.17 11.87 13.04
CA LEU A 46 -10.66 13.22 13.25
C LEU A 46 -11.60 14.21 12.57
N GLN A 47 -12.11 15.16 13.34
CA GLN A 47 -12.98 16.21 12.84
C GLN A 47 -12.15 17.44 12.49
N GLY A 48 -12.44 18.05 11.34
CA GLY A 48 -11.84 19.33 10.97
C GLY A 48 -12.35 20.49 11.84
N PRO A 49 -11.68 21.66 11.77
CA PRO A 49 -12.22 22.88 12.35
C PRO A 49 -13.55 23.24 11.68
N GLN A 50 -14.41 23.97 12.40
CA GLN A 50 -15.67 24.40 11.83
C GLN A 50 -15.43 25.38 10.68
N THR A 51 -16.15 25.20 9.58
CA THR A 51 -16.15 26.13 8.46
C THR A 51 -17.52 26.78 8.36
N PHE A 52 -17.53 28.04 7.96
CA PHE A 52 -18.75 28.84 7.87
C PHE A 52 -18.81 29.53 6.53
N TYR A 53 -20.04 29.71 6.05
CA TYR A 53 -20.38 30.55 4.92
C TYR A 53 -21.38 31.60 5.40
N VAL A 54 -21.14 32.86 5.06
CA VAL A 54 -22.05 33.96 5.40
C VAL A 54 -22.82 34.33 4.14
N THR A 55 -24.15 34.26 4.20
CA THR A 55 -25.01 34.64 3.07
C THR A 55 -25.07 36.16 2.91
N GLN A 56 -25.54 36.64 1.76
CA GLN A 56 -25.80 38.07 1.54
C GLN A 56 -26.82 38.65 2.53
N ASN A 57 -27.70 37.80 3.09
CA ASN A 57 -28.67 38.19 4.12
C ASN A 57 -28.07 38.19 5.55
N SER A 58 -26.74 38.10 5.68
CA SER A 58 -26.01 38.02 6.96
C SER A 58 -26.38 36.78 7.79
N GLU A 59 -26.82 35.70 7.14
CA GLU A 59 -27.05 34.42 7.82
C GLU A 59 -25.76 33.61 7.86
N LEU A 60 -25.42 33.09 9.04
CA LEU A 60 -24.26 32.23 9.22
C LEU A 60 -24.68 30.77 9.00
N ILE A 61 -24.15 30.15 7.95
CA ILE A 61 -24.36 28.73 7.64
C ILE A 61 -23.09 27.97 7.99
N GLU A 62 -23.18 26.95 8.86
CA GLU A 62 -22.08 26.03 9.11
C GLU A 62 -21.92 25.08 7.90
N THR A 63 -20.76 25.12 7.25
CA THR A 63 -20.41 24.31 6.08
C THR A 63 -19.43 23.18 6.41
N THR A 64 -19.19 22.92 7.70
CA THR A 64 -18.23 21.94 8.20
C THR A 64 -18.48 20.56 7.63
N VAL A 65 -17.52 20.02 6.87
CA VAL A 65 -17.56 18.63 6.43
C VAL A 65 -17.28 17.71 7.63
N ARG A 66 -18.29 16.97 8.08
CA ARG A 66 -18.16 16.00 9.18
C ARG A 66 -17.66 14.67 8.64
N ASN A 67 -16.48 14.26 9.10
CA ASN A 67 -15.93 12.96 8.74
C ASN A 67 -16.71 11.87 9.46
N PRO A 68 -17.26 10.87 8.75
CA PRO A 68 -17.91 9.75 9.38
C PRO A 68 -16.89 8.92 10.16
N GLU A 69 -17.38 8.06 11.05
CA GLU A 69 -16.54 7.21 11.90
C GLU A 69 -15.58 6.33 11.10
N ASN A 70 -14.40 6.11 11.68
CA ASN A 70 -13.42 5.20 11.14
C ASN A 70 -13.81 3.78 11.55
N PHE A 71 -13.67 2.84 10.64
CA PHE A 71 -13.86 1.43 10.94
C PHE A 71 -12.88 0.59 10.14
N ALA A 72 -12.61 -0.61 10.62
CA ALA A 72 -11.85 -1.62 9.89
C ALA A 72 -12.43 -3.00 10.20
N PHE A 73 -12.79 -3.70 9.14
CA PHE A 73 -13.18 -5.09 9.14
C PHE A 73 -12.06 -5.91 8.52
N ASN A 74 -11.57 -6.90 9.25
CA ASN A 74 -10.47 -7.76 8.82
C ASN A 74 -10.88 -9.22 8.83
N PHE A 75 -10.45 -9.95 7.81
CA PHE A 75 -10.59 -11.39 7.71
C PHE A 75 -9.28 -11.99 7.22
N GLY A 76 -8.83 -13.07 7.85
CA GLY A 76 -7.63 -13.73 7.37
C GLY A 76 -7.34 -15.09 7.96
N ILE A 77 -6.30 -15.72 7.41
CA ILE A 77 -5.68 -16.93 7.93
C ILE A 77 -4.17 -16.81 7.77
N ARG A 78 -3.44 -17.18 8.82
CA ARG A 78 -1.97 -17.13 8.79
C ARG A 78 -1.34 -18.41 9.32
N LYS A 79 -0.20 -18.78 8.76
CA LYS A 79 0.75 -19.77 9.28
C LYS A 79 2.14 -19.17 9.12
N ILE A 80 2.63 -18.52 10.17
CA ILE A 80 3.91 -17.81 10.16
C ILE A 80 4.60 -18.10 11.48
N SER A 81 5.88 -18.44 11.41
CA SER A 81 6.67 -18.72 12.60
C SER A 81 7.07 -17.45 13.32
N ARG A 82 6.85 -17.44 14.63
CA ARG A 82 7.24 -16.32 15.48
C ARG A 82 8.71 -16.40 15.83
N PHE A 83 9.37 -15.25 15.87
CA PHE A 83 10.73 -15.15 16.42
C PHE A 83 10.69 -15.18 17.94
N GLY A 84 11.78 -15.64 18.57
CA GLY A 84 11.83 -15.85 20.02
C GLY A 84 11.60 -14.60 20.89
N TYR A 85 11.77 -13.39 20.32
CA TYR A 85 11.51 -12.13 21.02
C TYR A 85 10.06 -11.66 20.94
N GLN A 86 9.24 -12.23 20.05
CA GLN A 86 7.86 -11.83 19.88
C GLN A 86 7.00 -12.43 20.99
N ASP A 87 6.14 -11.60 21.57
CA ASP A 87 5.16 -12.06 22.53
C ASP A 87 4.12 -12.97 21.87
N ARG A 88 3.65 -13.95 22.65
CA ARG A 88 2.53 -14.79 22.24
C ARG A 88 1.24 -14.00 22.41
N LEU A 89 0.88 -13.23 21.39
CA LEU A 89 -0.46 -12.64 21.31
C LEU A 89 -1.51 -13.76 21.22
N ASN A 90 -2.57 -13.61 22.01
CA ASN A 90 -3.69 -14.55 22.07
C ASN A 90 -4.70 -14.32 20.94
N TRP A 91 -4.72 -13.13 20.35
CA TRP A 91 -5.67 -12.72 19.31
C TRP A 91 -4.94 -11.94 18.22
N TYR A 92 -5.42 -12.11 16.99
CA TYR A 92 -4.98 -11.35 15.82
C TYR A 92 -6.16 -10.51 15.31
N THR A 93 -5.88 -9.28 14.94
CA THR A 93 -6.83 -8.31 14.44
C THR A 93 -6.70 -8.08 12.94
N GLY A 94 -5.57 -8.38 12.31
CA GLY A 94 -5.34 -8.03 10.91
C GLY A 94 -4.98 -6.56 10.68
N ASN A 95 -5.06 -5.73 11.73
CA ASN A 95 -4.61 -4.34 11.76
C ASN A 95 -3.20 -4.20 12.36
N GLU A 96 -2.53 -5.31 12.69
CA GLU A 96 -1.14 -5.21 13.13
C GLU A 96 -0.29 -4.62 12.01
N ASP A 97 0.44 -3.52 12.27
CA ASP A 97 1.49 -3.13 11.33
C ASP A 97 2.41 -4.32 11.13
N ARG A 98 2.59 -4.69 9.86
CA ARG A 98 3.18 -5.94 9.40
C ARG A 98 4.32 -6.37 10.32
N SER A 99 4.07 -7.43 11.08
CA SER A 99 5.03 -7.88 12.08
C SER A 99 6.36 -8.23 11.41
N ALA A 100 7.48 -8.09 12.14
CA ALA A 100 8.78 -8.51 11.63
C ALA A 100 8.82 -9.95 11.07
N SER A 101 7.92 -10.84 11.49
CA SER A 101 7.76 -12.19 10.91
C SER A 101 7.12 -12.21 9.52
N GLU A 102 6.23 -11.26 9.24
CA GLU A 102 5.61 -11.11 7.92
C GLU A 102 6.55 -10.41 6.94
N ASN A 103 7.34 -9.44 7.40
CA ASN A 103 8.22 -8.65 6.55
C ASN A 103 9.59 -9.28 6.29
N ALA A 104 10.16 -10.03 7.24
CA ALA A 104 11.45 -10.69 7.08
C ALA A 104 11.46 -11.65 5.88
N ASN A 105 12.63 -11.91 5.28
CA ASN A 105 12.72 -12.78 4.10
C ASN A 105 12.56 -14.25 4.47
N ILE A 106 12.99 -14.59 5.68
CA ILE A 106 12.93 -15.92 6.27
C ILE A 106 12.09 -15.91 7.55
N GLY A 107 11.42 -17.03 7.81
CA GLY A 107 10.78 -17.28 9.09
C GLY A 107 11.79 -17.75 10.14
N SER A 108 11.32 -17.87 11.39
CA SER A 108 12.08 -18.47 12.50
C SER A 108 12.32 -19.98 12.31
N VAL A 109 11.56 -20.62 11.41
CA VAL A 109 11.72 -22.03 11.03
C VAL A 109 11.70 -22.15 9.51
N ASP A 110 12.43 -23.13 8.99
CA ASP A 110 12.34 -23.52 7.59
C ASP A 110 11.00 -24.23 7.32
N GLY A 111 10.45 -24.07 6.11
CA GLY A 111 9.21 -24.69 5.68
C GLY A 111 8.23 -23.73 5.01
N LEU A 112 6.97 -24.17 4.96
CA LEU A 112 5.86 -23.46 4.34
C LEU A 112 5.23 -22.45 5.31
N GLU A 113 5.22 -21.18 4.91
CA GLU A 113 4.55 -20.07 5.57
C GLU A 113 3.56 -19.39 4.63
N TYR A 114 2.46 -18.90 5.16
CA TYR A 114 1.50 -18.13 4.38
C TYR A 114 0.70 -17.13 5.22
N LEU A 115 0.21 -16.10 4.54
CA LEU A 115 -0.73 -15.13 5.05
C LEU A 115 -1.81 -14.92 4.00
N ILE A 116 -3.05 -14.90 4.44
CA ILE A 116 -4.16 -14.32 3.71
C ILE A 116 -4.78 -13.29 4.63
N ASN A 117 -4.76 -12.01 4.25
CA ASN A 117 -5.41 -10.92 4.99
C ASN A 117 -6.18 -10.03 4.02
N ILE A 118 -7.43 -9.77 4.35
CA ILE A 118 -8.34 -8.85 3.66
C ILE A 118 -8.79 -7.84 4.70
N SER A 119 -8.58 -6.57 4.42
CA SER A 119 -8.91 -5.47 5.32
C SER A 119 -9.69 -4.42 4.56
N ASN A 120 -10.92 -4.17 4.97
CA ASN A 120 -11.75 -3.12 4.38
C ASN A 120 -12.12 -2.15 5.48
N GLY A 121 -12.11 -0.87 5.20
CA GLY A 121 -12.38 0.11 6.24
C GLY A 121 -12.52 1.51 5.73
N ARG A 122 -12.55 2.42 6.70
CA ARG A 122 -12.54 3.86 6.49
C ARG A 122 -11.55 4.49 7.44
N GLN A 123 -10.70 5.35 6.89
CA GLN A 123 -9.74 6.14 7.63
C GLN A 123 -9.79 7.57 7.12
N GLN A 124 -10.02 8.52 8.02
CA GLN A 124 -10.04 9.96 7.71
C GLN A 124 -11.01 10.32 6.58
N GLY A 125 -12.21 9.72 6.60
CA GLY A 125 -13.25 9.96 5.59
C GLY A 125 -13.02 9.26 4.25
N ARG A 126 -11.90 8.55 4.06
CA ARG A 126 -11.60 7.77 2.86
C ARG A 126 -11.78 6.28 3.13
N GLU A 127 -12.52 5.61 2.26
CA GLU A 127 -12.64 4.15 2.29
C GLU A 127 -11.39 3.50 1.69
N PHE A 128 -11.03 2.34 2.21
CA PHE A 128 -9.91 1.55 1.72
C PHE A 128 -10.24 0.07 1.68
N THR A 129 -9.63 -0.63 0.73
CA THR A 129 -9.63 -2.09 0.59
C THR A 129 -8.21 -2.59 0.36
N ASN A 130 -7.63 -3.16 1.41
CA ASN A 130 -6.28 -3.70 1.43
C ASN A 130 -6.30 -5.23 1.37
N ASN A 131 -5.45 -5.78 0.50
CA ASN A 131 -5.25 -7.22 0.36
C ASN A 131 -3.77 -7.54 0.57
N ASN A 132 -3.48 -8.51 1.44
CA ASN A 132 -2.13 -9.02 1.61
C ASN A 132 -2.18 -10.55 1.62
N TYR A 133 -1.73 -11.14 0.52
CA TYR A 133 -1.64 -12.59 0.38
C TYR A 133 -0.20 -12.94 0.09
N PHE A 134 0.39 -13.85 0.86
CA PHE A 134 1.64 -14.47 0.45
C PHE A 134 1.67 -15.94 0.79
N VAL A 135 2.43 -16.68 -0.01
CA VAL A 135 2.86 -18.04 0.26
C VAL A 135 4.36 -18.07 0.05
N ARG A 136 5.09 -18.48 1.08
CA ARG A 136 6.55 -18.56 1.07
C ARG A 136 6.98 -19.95 1.49
N TYR A 137 7.93 -20.52 0.77
CA TYR A 137 8.67 -21.69 1.18
C TYR A 137 10.12 -21.31 1.45
N VAL A 138 10.59 -21.56 2.67
CA VAL A 138 11.99 -21.35 3.07
C VAL A 138 12.66 -22.71 3.21
N GLY A 139 13.52 -23.05 2.25
CA GLY A 139 14.37 -24.23 2.32
C GLY A 139 15.73 -23.92 2.95
N LYS A 140 16.60 -24.93 2.98
CA LYS A 140 17.99 -24.79 3.45
C LYS A 140 18.81 -23.85 2.54
N TYR A 141 18.65 -23.98 1.23
CA TYR A 141 19.45 -23.27 0.22
C TYR A 141 18.63 -22.48 -0.80
N TYR A 142 17.31 -22.42 -0.64
CA TYR A 142 16.46 -21.67 -1.56
C TYR A 142 15.25 -21.07 -0.84
N ILE A 143 14.73 -19.99 -1.41
CA ILE A 143 13.48 -19.35 -1.01
C ILE A 143 12.63 -19.25 -2.26
N ALA A 144 11.36 -19.62 -2.14
CA ALA A 144 10.36 -19.38 -3.18
C ALA A 144 9.18 -18.65 -2.53
N LYS A 145 8.75 -17.52 -3.09
CA LYS A 145 7.66 -16.71 -2.55
C LYS A 145 6.76 -16.23 -3.67
N PHE A 146 5.47 -16.35 -3.45
CA PHE A 146 4.46 -15.62 -4.19
C PHE A 146 3.81 -14.61 -3.24
N GLU A 147 3.59 -13.39 -3.69
CA GLU A 147 2.90 -12.35 -2.91
C GLU A 147 2.01 -11.50 -3.80
N HIS A 148 0.78 -11.29 -3.35
CA HIS A 148 -0.13 -10.27 -3.85
C HIS A 148 -0.30 -9.22 -2.76
N LEU A 149 -0.01 -7.97 -3.11
CA LEU A 149 -0.22 -6.84 -2.23
C LEU A 149 -1.09 -5.80 -2.93
N LYS A 150 -2.12 -5.35 -2.23
CA LYS A 150 -2.86 -4.13 -2.51
C LYS A 150 -2.94 -3.34 -1.22
N ASN A 151 -2.38 -2.15 -1.19
CA ASN A 151 -2.47 -1.23 -0.06
C ASN A 151 -2.83 0.16 -0.58
N GLU A 152 -4.10 0.52 -0.43
CA GLU A 152 -4.66 1.79 -0.91
C GLU A 152 -4.23 2.98 -0.04
N ILE A 153 -3.73 2.74 1.18
CA ILE A 153 -3.24 3.81 2.07
C ILE A 153 -1.95 4.44 1.52
N VAL A 154 -1.08 3.62 0.90
CA VAL A 154 0.18 4.08 0.29
C VAL A 154 0.17 3.97 -1.23
N ASP A 155 -1.01 3.72 -1.81
CA ASP A 155 -1.22 3.62 -3.26
C ASP A 155 -0.23 2.67 -3.95
N ILE A 156 -0.19 1.42 -3.46
CA ILE A 156 0.66 0.37 -4.05
C ILE A 156 -0.13 -0.91 -4.29
N GLN A 157 0.01 -1.45 -5.49
CA GLN A 157 -0.54 -2.74 -5.88
C GLN A 157 0.44 -3.52 -6.76
N TYR A 158 0.72 -4.78 -6.41
CA TYR A 158 1.50 -5.70 -7.24
C TYR A 158 1.25 -7.18 -6.91
N ASN A 159 1.54 -8.03 -7.89
CA ASN A 159 1.79 -9.45 -7.71
C ASN A 159 3.29 -9.69 -7.85
N SER A 160 3.83 -10.69 -7.16
CA SER A 160 5.24 -11.05 -7.25
C SER A 160 5.44 -12.56 -7.19
N LEU A 161 6.39 -13.04 -7.98
CA LEU A 161 6.92 -14.39 -7.94
C LEU A 161 8.44 -14.31 -7.80
N ASP A 162 8.94 -14.76 -6.67
CA ASP A 162 10.29 -14.56 -6.18
C ASP A 162 10.96 -15.90 -5.93
N VAL A 163 12.14 -16.10 -6.53
CA VAL A 163 12.96 -17.30 -6.33
C VAL A 163 14.40 -16.87 -6.07
N ARG A 164 14.95 -17.35 -4.95
CA ARG A 164 16.30 -16.99 -4.49
C ARG A 164 17.11 -18.20 -4.06
N PHE A 165 18.40 -18.14 -4.30
CA PHE A 165 19.39 -18.97 -3.65
C PHE A 165 19.76 -18.38 -2.29
N LYS A 166 19.64 -19.18 -1.23
CA LYS A 166 19.92 -18.82 0.17
C LYS A 166 21.25 -19.42 0.60
N LEU A 167 22.12 -18.57 1.12
CA LEU A 167 23.40 -18.93 1.72
C LEU A 167 23.35 -18.63 3.22
N PRO A 168 23.12 -19.64 4.09
CA PRO A 168 23.21 -19.46 5.53
C PRO A 168 24.67 -19.30 5.97
N ILE A 169 24.99 -18.19 6.62
CA ILE A 169 26.32 -17.88 7.16
C ILE A 169 26.27 -18.01 8.68
N GLY A 170 26.75 -19.14 9.17
CA GLY A 170 26.65 -19.50 10.59
C GLY A 170 25.20 -19.75 11.02
N LYS A 171 24.83 -19.29 12.21
CA LYS A 171 23.49 -19.52 12.80
C LYS A 171 22.57 -18.30 12.78
N ARG A 172 23.07 -17.14 12.34
CA ARG A 172 22.41 -15.84 12.56
C ARG A 172 22.24 -15.02 11.30
N LEU A 173 23.15 -15.18 10.34
CA LEU A 173 23.16 -14.39 9.12
C LEU A 173 22.72 -15.28 7.95
N ASN A 174 21.83 -14.76 7.12
CA ASN A 174 21.45 -15.38 5.86
C ASN A 174 21.60 -14.35 4.77
N PHE A 175 22.34 -14.69 3.73
CA PHE A 175 22.37 -13.93 2.50
C PHE A 175 21.51 -14.67 1.46
N SER A 176 20.74 -13.96 0.65
CA SER A 176 20.10 -14.60 -0.50
C SER A 176 20.06 -13.70 -1.73
N VAL A 177 20.22 -14.31 -2.89
CA VAL A 177 20.24 -13.64 -4.19
C VAL A 177 19.40 -14.40 -5.19
N GLY A 178 18.72 -13.71 -6.09
CA GLY A 178 17.83 -14.35 -7.06
C GLY A 178 17.18 -13.37 -8.01
N ALA A 179 16.00 -13.75 -8.48
CA ALA A 179 15.18 -12.93 -9.34
C ALA A 179 13.73 -12.91 -8.86
N VAL A 180 13.06 -11.80 -9.12
CA VAL A 180 11.64 -11.61 -8.84
C VAL A 180 10.94 -11.05 -10.07
N ALA A 181 9.87 -11.72 -10.49
CA ALA A 181 8.94 -11.20 -11.48
C ALA A 181 7.81 -10.48 -10.74
N ARG A 182 7.60 -9.19 -11.01
CA ARG A 182 6.53 -8.39 -10.41
C ARG A 182 5.59 -7.87 -11.48
N THR A 183 4.28 -8.00 -11.24
CA THR A 183 3.25 -7.45 -12.13
C THR A 183 2.43 -6.41 -11.36
N ASN A 184 2.35 -5.17 -11.86
CA ASN A 184 1.57 -4.08 -11.26
C ASN A 184 0.59 -3.49 -12.28
N PRO A 185 -0.64 -3.14 -11.87
CA PRO A 185 -1.63 -2.54 -12.76
C PRO A 185 -1.54 -1.01 -12.85
N ILE A 186 -0.71 -0.39 -12.01
CA ILE A 186 -0.61 1.07 -11.91
C ILE A 186 0.60 1.55 -12.70
N ALA A 187 0.41 2.49 -13.61
CA ALA A 187 1.48 3.23 -14.27
C ALA A 187 2.13 4.24 -13.30
N TYR A 188 2.96 3.74 -12.38
CA TYR A 188 3.64 4.59 -11.40
C TYR A 188 4.45 5.68 -12.09
N GLY A 189 4.44 6.90 -11.51
CA GLY A 189 5.12 8.07 -12.06
C GLY A 189 4.33 8.81 -13.16
N HIS A 190 3.34 8.17 -13.79
CA HIS A 190 2.53 8.80 -14.83
C HIS A 190 1.46 9.73 -14.23
N ASN A 191 1.41 10.97 -14.70
CA ASN A 191 0.42 11.98 -14.29
C ASN A 191 -0.39 12.45 -15.52
N PRO A 192 -1.55 11.82 -15.81
CA PRO A 192 -2.31 12.12 -17.02
C PRO A 192 -2.75 13.58 -17.15
N ILE A 193 -3.23 14.20 -16.07
CA ILE A 193 -3.70 15.61 -16.12
C ILE A 193 -2.56 16.58 -16.42
N GLN A 194 -1.36 16.33 -15.90
CA GLN A 194 -0.20 17.17 -16.22
C GLN A 194 0.12 17.06 -17.70
N LYS A 195 0.15 15.83 -18.24
CA LYS A 195 0.37 15.60 -19.67
C LYS A 195 -0.70 16.28 -20.54
N TYR A 196 -1.97 16.21 -20.13
CA TYR A 196 -3.06 16.87 -20.83
C TYR A 196 -2.81 18.39 -20.97
N PHE A 197 -2.31 19.05 -19.93
CA PHE A 197 -1.95 20.47 -20.00
C PHE A 197 -0.66 20.73 -20.78
N ASP A 198 0.35 19.87 -20.64
CA ASP A 198 1.62 19.99 -21.37
C ASP A 198 1.42 19.85 -22.89
N ASP A 199 0.42 19.07 -23.31
CA ASP A 199 -0.02 18.93 -24.71
C ASP A 199 -0.74 20.20 -25.24
N GLY A 200 -0.90 21.23 -24.40
CA GLY A 200 -1.48 22.52 -24.75
C GLY A 200 -3.01 22.58 -24.64
N ASN A 201 -3.65 21.55 -24.10
CA ASN A 201 -5.10 21.54 -23.91
C ASN A 201 -5.49 22.46 -22.76
N ALA A 202 -6.63 23.12 -22.91
CA ALA A 202 -7.11 24.04 -21.89
C ALA A 202 -7.93 23.35 -20.81
N TRP A 203 -7.87 23.84 -19.58
CA TRP A 203 -8.59 23.24 -18.45
C TRP A 203 -10.12 23.28 -18.65
N TRP A 204 -10.65 24.32 -19.31
CA TRP A 204 -12.08 24.46 -19.56
C TRP A 204 -12.60 23.41 -20.56
N GLU A 205 -11.78 22.95 -21.50
CA GLU A 205 -12.18 21.89 -22.44
C GLU A 205 -12.44 20.57 -21.70
N LEU A 206 -11.63 20.26 -20.69
CA LEU A 206 -11.86 19.11 -19.82
C LEU A 206 -13.11 19.31 -18.95
N ALA A 207 -13.32 20.53 -18.47
CA ALA A 207 -14.50 20.90 -17.69
C ALA A 207 -15.80 20.71 -18.49
N TYR A 208 -15.78 21.03 -19.80
CA TYR A 208 -16.93 20.93 -20.69
C TYR A 208 -17.44 19.51 -20.94
N GLN A 209 -16.65 18.49 -20.58
CA GLN A 209 -17.13 17.10 -20.63
C GLN A 209 -18.20 16.81 -19.55
N PHE A 210 -18.23 17.62 -18.49
CA PHE A 210 -19.07 17.41 -17.33
C PHE A 210 -20.04 18.57 -17.08
N HIS A 211 -19.62 19.79 -17.39
CA HIS A 211 -20.32 21.03 -17.05
C HIS A 211 -20.34 21.95 -18.28
N TYR A 212 -21.02 23.10 -18.21
CA TYR A 212 -20.90 24.14 -19.23
C TYR A 212 -20.85 25.51 -18.57
N ASP A 213 -20.44 26.53 -19.34
CA ASP A 213 -20.30 27.88 -18.84
C ASP A 213 -21.15 28.90 -19.63
N GLN A 214 -21.28 30.08 -19.05
CA GLN A 214 -21.89 31.24 -19.68
C GLN A 214 -21.09 32.49 -19.34
N LEU A 215 -20.55 33.15 -20.36
CA LEU A 215 -19.85 34.43 -20.23
C LEU A 215 -20.83 35.51 -19.74
N TYR A 216 -20.40 36.29 -18.76
CA TYR A 216 -21.10 37.48 -18.33
C TYR A 216 -20.14 38.65 -18.13
N GLU A 217 -20.66 39.86 -18.28
CA GLU A 217 -19.93 41.10 -17.99
C GLU A 217 -20.19 41.52 -16.55
N MET A 218 -19.11 41.78 -15.81
CA MET A 218 -19.18 42.37 -14.49
C MET A 218 -19.34 43.89 -14.66
N ILE A 219 -20.42 44.46 -14.13
CA ILE A 219 -20.72 45.89 -14.23
C ILE A 219 -20.74 46.49 -12.83
N ASP A 220 -20.06 47.63 -12.64
CA ASP A 220 -20.16 48.40 -11.40
C ASP A 220 -21.60 48.95 -11.26
N PRO A 221 -22.33 48.58 -10.19
CA PRO A 221 -23.74 48.95 -10.07
C PRO A 221 -23.96 50.45 -9.81
N PHE A 222 -22.93 51.22 -9.46
CA PHE A 222 -23.00 52.64 -9.15
C PHE A 222 -22.50 53.52 -10.30
N THR A 223 -21.46 53.09 -11.02
CA THR A 223 -20.89 53.87 -12.15
C THR A 223 -21.38 53.37 -13.51
N GLY A 224 -21.86 52.13 -13.61
CA GLY A 224 -22.20 51.47 -14.87
C GLY A 224 -20.98 51.10 -15.71
N GLU A 225 -19.77 51.23 -15.17
CA GLU A 225 -18.53 50.89 -15.86
C GLU A 225 -18.31 49.37 -15.89
N SER A 226 -17.73 48.89 -16.98
CA SER A 226 -17.31 47.49 -17.11
C SER A 226 -16.12 47.21 -16.19
N LEU A 227 -16.26 46.19 -15.34
CA LEU A 227 -15.22 45.66 -14.46
C LEU A 227 -14.51 44.45 -15.07
N GLY A 228 -14.92 44.01 -16.26
CA GLY A 228 -14.38 42.86 -16.98
C GLY A 228 -15.40 41.77 -17.23
N TYR A 229 -14.92 40.58 -17.56
CA TYR A 229 -15.76 39.41 -17.87
C TYR A 229 -15.35 38.22 -17.00
N ASP A 230 -16.32 37.38 -16.68
CA ASP A 230 -16.13 36.10 -16.00
C ASP A 230 -17.19 35.10 -16.47
N TYR A 231 -17.18 33.89 -15.93
CA TYR A 231 -18.01 32.77 -16.37
C TYR A 231 -18.86 32.22 -15.22
N LEU A 232 -20.15 32.10 -15.48
CA LEU A 232 -21.06 31.29 -14.66
C LEU A 232 -20.94 29.83 -15.11
N TRP A 233 -20.81 28.91 -14.17
CA TRP A 233 -20.70 27.48 -14.46
C TRP A 233 -21.92 26.71 -14.00
N PHE A 234 -22.38 25.80 -14.85
CA PHE A 234 -23.60 25.01 -14.65
C PHE A 234 -23.31 23.51 -14.76
N ASP A 235 -24.06 22.70 -14.01
CA ASP A 235 -24.09 21.26 -14.24
C ASP A 235 -24.99 20.87 -15.44
N GLN A 236 -25.08 19.58 -15.74
CA GLN A 236 -25.89 19.08 -16.87
C GLN A 236 -27.40 19.24 -16.69
N ASP A 237 -27.85 19.55 -15.47
CA ASP A 237 -29.25 19.75 -15.10
C ASP A 237 -29.59 21.25 -15.02
N ASP A 238 -28.79 22.11 -15.65
CA ASP A 238 -28.89 23.57 -15.69
C ASP A 238 -28.78 24.27 -14.31
N ASN A 239 -28.21 23.62 -13.29
CA ASN A 239 -28.01 24.24 -11.98
C ASN A 239 -26.71 25.02 -11.94
N LEU A 240 -26.76 26.27 -11.47
CA LEU A 240 -25.58 27.08 -11.23
C LEU A 240 -24.73 26.47 -10.10
N ILE A 241 -23.53 26.00 -10.44
CA ILE A 241 -22.58 25.39 -9.50
C ILE A 241 -21.44 26.34 -9.11
N SER A 242 -21.17 27.36 -9.92
CA SER A 242 -20.17 28.39 -9.60
C SER A 242 -20.44 29.70 -10.34
N SER A 243 -20.08 30.82 -9.71
CA SER A 243 -20.25 32.16 -10.25
C SER A 243 -18.96 32.79 -10.77
N SER A 244 -17.84 32.06 -10.81
CA SER A 244 -16.58 32.50 -11.41
C SER A 244 -15.72 31.31 -11.84
N ASP A 245 -14.81 31.53 -12.77
CA ASP A 245 -13.77 30.54 -13.13
C ASP A 245 -12.89 30.15 -11.95
N GLU A 246 -12.60 31.09 -11.06
CA GLU A 246 -11.77 30.84 -9.88
C GLU A 246 -12.48 29.91 -8.90
N ASP A 247 -13.73 30.20 -8.57
CA ASP A 247 -14.53 29.39 -7.66
C ASP A 247 -14.74 27.99 -8.23
N TYR A 248 -14.97 27.88 -9.54
CA TYR A 248 -15.12 26.59 -10.20
C TYR A 248 -13.86 25.74 -10.10
N ARG A 249 -12.70 26.32 -10.43
CA ARG A 249 -11.41 25.62 -10.34
C ARG A 249 -11.06 25.18 -8.93
N ARG A 250 -11.42 26.00 -7.93
CA ARG A 250 -11.14 25.73 -6.53
C ARG A 250 -12.02 24.64 -5.94
N LEU A 251 -13.31 24.59 -6.30
CA LEU A 251 -14.29 23.74 -5.62
C LEU A 251 -14.69 22.48 -6.40
N HIS A 252 -14.69 22.56 -7.73
CA HIS A 252 -15.27 21.51 -8.58
C HIS A 252 -14.24 20.81 -9.46
N PHE A 253 -13.32 21.57 -10.04
CA PHE A 253 -12.38 21.04 -11.04
C PHE A 253 -11.48 19.93 -10.49
N GLY A 254 -11.14 19.93 -9.20
CA GLY A 254 -10.37 18.86 -8.58
C GLY A 254 -11.02 17.47 -8.69
N LYS A 255 -12.37 17.39 -8.67
CA LYS A 255 -13.08 16.11 -8.89
C LYS A 255 -12.97 15.64 -10.33
N ILE A 256 -13.06 16.57 -11.28
CA ILE A 256 -12.91 16.30 -12.72
C ILE A 256 -11.49 15.78 -13.00
N VAL A 257 -10.47 16.41 -12.43
CA VAL A 257 -9.07 15.97 -12.53
C VAL A 257 -8.90 14.54 -12.00
N ASN A 258 -9.46 14.23 -10.82
CA ASN A 258 -9.38 12.88 -10.25
C ASN A 258 -10.05 11.83 -11.13
N GLN A 259 -11.23 12.16 -11.69
CA GLN A 259 -11.95 11.25 -12.58
C GLN A 259 -11.22 11.06 -13.92
N PHE A 260 -10.71 12.14 -14.51
CA PHE A 260 -9.88 12.09 -15.71
C PHE A 260 -8.65 11.21 -15.51
N ASN A 261 -7.87 11.45 -14.45
CA ASN A 261 -6.69 10.65 -14.13
C ASN A 261 -7.04 9.17 -13.93
N ALA A 262 -8.12 8.86 -13.21
CA ALA A 262 -8.54 7.48 -13.00
C ALA A 262 -8.91 6.79 -14.32
N ASN A 263 -9.63 7.49 -15.21
CA ASN A 263 -10.04 6.95 -16.51
C ASN A 263 -8.84 6.73 -17.44
N GLU A 264 -7.91 7.68 -17.52
CA GLU A 264 -6.71 7.55 -18.35
C GLU A 264 -5.79 6.44 -17.85
N LEU A 265 -5.56 6.36 -16.53
CA LEU A 265 -4.76 5.28 -15.95
C LEU A 265 -5.41 3.90 -16.13
N ALA A 266 -6.75 3.80 -16.09
CA ALA A 266 -7.47 2.55 -16.29
C ALA A 266 -7.38 2.01 -17.74
N GLN A 267 -7.06 2.87 -18.71
CA GLN A 267 -6.81 2.46 -20.10
C GLN A 267 -5.40 1.87 -20.28
N ILE A 268 -4.49 2.14 -19.34
CA ILE A 268 -3.13 1.61 -19.37
C ILE A 268 -3.14 0.17 -18.83
N GLY A 269 -2.54 -0.74 -19.58
CA GLY A 269 -2.44 -2.15 -19.19
C GLY A 269 -1.47 -2.40 -18.03
N ASP A 270 -1.46 -3.64 -17.56
CA ASP A 270 -0.53 -4.10 -16.54
C ASP A 270 0.93 -4.07 -17.04
N PHE A 271 1.85 -3.87 -16.11
CA PHE A 271 3.29 -3.95 -16.35
C PHE A 271 3.87 -5.16 -15.64
N THR A 272 4.74 -5.91 -16.32
CA THR A 272 5.50 -7.00 -15.70
C THR A 272 7.00 -6.70 -15.77
N TYR A 273 7.65 -6.65 -14.61
CA TYR A 273 9.09 -6.42 -14.47
C TYR A 273 9.79 -7.67 -13.95
N LEU A 274 10.90 -8.06 -14.58
CA LEU A 274 11.87 -8.97 -14.02
C LEU A 274 12.97 -8.19 -13.32
N SER A 275 13.18 -8.45 -12.05
CA SER A 275 14.16 -7.73 -11.23
C SER A 275 15.18 -8.69 -10.62
N ALA A 276 16.43 -8.26 -10.54
CA ALA A 276 17.42 -8.91 -9.69
C ALA A 276 17.07 -8.61 -8.23
N ILE A 277 17.26 -9.56 -7.32
CA ILE A 277 17.03 -9.34 -5.88
C ILE A 277 18.20 -9.86 -5.07
N ALA A 278 18.68 -9.05 -4.13
CA ALA A 278 19.66 -9.41 -3.12
C ALA A 278 19.10 -9.08 -1.74
N SER A 279 19.44 -9.89 -0.74
CA SER A 279 18.85 -9.75 0.59
C SER A 279 19.77 -10.26 1.68
N LEU A 280 19.57 -9.69 2.87
CA LEU A 280 20.30 -10.04 4.08
C LEU A 280 19.30 -10.15 5.23
N ASP A 281 19.43 -11.20 6.03
CA ASP A 281 18.67 -11.39 7.27
C ASP A 281 19.65 -11.70 8.40
N TYR A 282 19.54 -10.93 9.49
CA TYR A 282 20.33 -11.11 10.70
C TYR A 282 19.41 -11.31 11.89
N TYR A 283 19.53 -12.45 12.56
CA TYR A 283 18.75 -12.79 13.75
C TYR A 283 19.64 -13.08 14.95
N PHE A 284 19.52 -12.26 15.99
CA PHE A 284 20.16 -12.44 17.29
C PHE A 284 19.13 -12.36 18.41
N TYR A 285 19.09 -13.39 19.24
CA TYR A 285 18.21 -13.44 20.39
C TYR A 285 18.93 -14.00 21.62
N ARG A 286 18.90 -13.23 22.71
CA ARG A 286 19.21 -13.64 24.08
C ARG A 286 18.14 -13.10 25.02
N ARG A 287 18.05 -13.65 26.24
CA ARG A 287 17.02 -13.31 27.24
C ARG A 287 16.87 -11.80 27.51
N ASN A 288 17.97 -11.05 27.45
CA ASN A 288 18.02 -9.63 27.78
C ASN A 288 18.26 -8.71 26.59
N VAL A 289 18.63 -9.22 25.40
CA VAL A 289 18.93 -8.40 24.22
C VAL A 289 18.55 -9.19 22.97
N TRP A 290 17.88 -8.53 22.05
CA TRP A 290 17.56 -9.09 20.74
C TRP A 290 17.73 -8.03 19.65
N VAL A 291 18.17 -8.51 18.49
CA VAL A 291 18.31 -7.73 17.26
C VAL A 291 17.86 -8.63 16.12
N HIS A 292 16.93 -8.16 15.31
CA HIS A 292 16.49 -8.82 14.11
C HIS A 292 16.40 -7.80 12.99
N GLY A 293 17.25 -7.92 11.98
CA GLY A 293 17.25 -7.04 10.82
C GLY A 293 17.07 -7.85 9.55
N PHE A 294 16.35 -7.29 8.59
CA PHE A 294 16.22 -7.87 7.25
C PHE A 294 16.17 -6.76 6.21
N VAL A 295 16.68 -7.03 5.02
CA VAL A 295 16.63 -6.10 3.89
C VAL A 295 16.55 -6.86 2.57
N ASN A 296 15.81 -6.32 1.62
CA ASN A 296 15.74 -6.68 0.22
C ASN A 296 16.13 -5.46 -0.59
N VAL A 297 17.01 -5.65 -1.57
CA VAL A 297 17.38 -4.64 -2.55
C VAL A 297 17.17 -5.25 -3.92
N LEU A 298 16.45 -4.53 -4.77
CA LEU A 298 16.24 -4.86 -6.16
C LEU A 298 16.89 -3.74 -6.98
N PRO A 299 18.15 -3.90 -7.41
CA PRO A 299 18.91 -2.82 -8.03
C PRO A 299 18.75 -2.75 -9.56
N TYR A 300 18.16 -3.78 -10.18
CA TYR A 300 18.02 -3.88 -11.63
C TYR A 300 16.63 -4.37 -11.97
N HIS A 301 16.01 -3.71 -12.93
CA HIS A 301 14.65 -3.96 -13.38
C HIS A 301 14.62 -4.01 -14.91
N LYS A 302 13.90 -4.99 -15.46
CA LYS A 302 13.66 -5.11 -16.90
C LYS A 302 12.17 -5.28 -17.13
N LEU A 303 11.57 -4.39 -17.93
CA LEU A 303 10.21 -4.56 -18.42
C LEU A 303 10.15 -5.80 -19.33
N LEU A 304 9.27 -6.73 -19.01
CA LEU A 304 8.99 -7.93 -19.81
C LEU A 304 7.71 -7.79 -20.63
N ASP A 305 6.71 -7.10 -20.08
CA ASP A 305 5.40 -6.92 -20.69
C ASP A 305 4.78 -5.61 -20.18
N GLY A 306 3.94 -4.97 -21.00
CA GLY A 306 3.37 -3.64 -20.78
C GLY A 306 3.86 -2.59 -21.77
N ASP A 307 3.16 -1.47 -21.85
CA ASP A 307 3.50 -0.36 -22.76
C ASP A 307 4.66 0.46 -22.20
N SER A 308 5.83 0.34 -22.82
CA SER A 308 7.06 1.02 -22.42
C SER A 308 6.97 2.54 -22.35
N ARG A 309 5.95 3.19 -22.93
CA ARG A 309 5.77 4.66 -22.81
C ARG A 309 5.31 5.08 -21.41
N TYR A 310 4.70 4.15 -20.68
CA TYR A 310 4.12 4.37 -19.37
C TYR A 310 4.88 3.60 -18.27
N SER A 311 5.99 2.96 -18.61
CA SER A 311 6.82 2.26 -17.64
C SER A 311 7.56 3.23 -16.73
N TYR A 312 7.78 2.81 -15.48
CA TYR A 312 8.27 3.68 -14.41
C TYR A 312 9.65 4.28 -14.68
N ASP A 313 10.49 3.58 -15.46
CA ASP A 313 11.81 4.06 -15.89
C ASP A 313 11.77 5.40 -16.63
N ASN A 314 10.69 5.73 -17.34
CA ASN A 314 10.58 7.01 -18.04
C ASN A 314 10.33 8.21 -17.10
N TYR A 315 10.02 7.96 -15.83
CA TYR A 315 9.61 8.98 -14.86
C TYR A 315 10.65 9.19 -13.76
N ILE A 316 11.89 8.72 -13.96
CA ILE A 316 12.98 8.80 -12.99
C ILE A 316 14.26 9.33 -13.65
N GLU A 317 15.04 10.09 -12.89
CA GLU A 317 16.33 10.60 -13.35
C GLU A 317 17.30 9.42 -13.54
N ASN A 318 17.71 9.14 -14.79
CA ASN A 318 18.64 8.08 -15.24
C ASN A 318 18.06 6.70 -15.61
N ASP A 319 16.75 6.57 -15.82
CA ASP A 319 16.07 5.34 -16.29
C ASP A 319 16.35 4.08 -15.43
N LYS A 320 16.85 4.27 -14.21
CA LYS A 320 17.21 3.21 -13.27
C LYS A 320 16.83 3.63 -11.86
N TRP A 321 16.06 2.78 -11.19
CA TRP A 321 15.70 2.95 -9.79
C TRP A 321 16.13 1.74 -8.97
N ILE A 322 16.12 1.92 -7.65
CA ILE A 322 16.39 0.88 -6.68
C ILE A 322 15.14 0.72 -5.83
N ASP A 323 14.58 -0.48 -5.85
CA ASP A 323 13.51 -0.85 -4.94
C ASP A 323 14.10 -1.51 -3.69
N ILE A 324 13.63 -1.08 -2.51
CA ILE A 324 14.14 -1.56 -1.22
C ILE A 324 13.00 -1.85 -0.26
N LYS A 325 13.14 -2.94 0.51
CA LYS A 325 12.24 -3.28 1.61
C LYS A 325 13.04 -3.87 2.74
N GLY A 326 13.00 -3.25 3.91
CA GLY A 326 13.75 -3.71 5.06
C GLY A 326 13.11 -3.31 6.39
N GLY A 327 13.65 -3.88 7.45
CA GLY A 327 13.25 -3.53 8.79
C GLY A 327 14.27 -3.99 9.82
N ILE A 328 14.21 -3.36 10.98
CA ILE A 328 15.02 -3.71 12.14
C ILE A 328 14.16 -3.67 13.39
N VAL A 329 14.22 -4.75 14.16
CA VAL A 329 13.69 -4.83 15.51
C VAL A 329 14.87 -4.98 16.44
N PHE A 330 14.98 -4.06 17.40
CA PHE A 330 15.92 -4.20 18.50
C PHE A 330 15.20 -4.02 19.82
N GLY A 331 15.72 -4.66 20.86
CA GLY A 331 15.27 -4.38 22.20
C GLY A 331 16.18 -4.99 23.23
N PHE A 332 16.09 -4.44 24.44
CA PHE A 332 16.88 -4.88 25.56
C PHE A 332 16.13 -4.70 26.87
N LYS A 333 16.47 -5.55 27.85
CA LYS A 333 15.99 -5.48 29.22
C LYS A 333 17.10 -4.90 30.08
N ILE A 334 16.83 -3.76 30.71
CA ILE A 334 17.75 -3.17 31.70
C ILE A 334 17.74 -4.04 32.96
N ASN A 335 16.56 -4.50 33.37
CA ASN A 335 16.37 -5.41 34.50
C ASN A 335 15.14 -6.31 34.26
N LYS A 336 14.69 -7.07 35.26
CA LYS A 336 13.55 -8.00 35.11
C LYS A 336 12.21 -7.28 34.88
N TRP A 337 12.08 -6.04 35.36
CA TRP A 337 10.84 -5.26 35.36
C TRP A 337 10.82 -4.16 34.31
N PHE A 338 11.94 -3.82 33.67
CA PHE A 338 12.05 -2.74 32.70
C PHE A 338 12.80 -3.18 31.44
N GLY A 339 12.18 -2.96 30.28
CA GLY A 339 12.82 -3.13 28.98
C GLY A 339 12.36 -2.10 27.96
N LEU A 340 13.15 -1.94 26.91
CA LEU A 340 12.92 -1.05 25.79
C LEU A 340 12.92 -1.86 24.50
N PHE A 341 12.10 -1.44 23.53
CA PHE A 341 12.13 -2.00 22.19
C PHE A 341 11.90 -0.90 21.16
N THR A 342 12.42 -1.14 19.96
CA THR A 342 12.13 -0.33 18.79
C THR A 342 12.03 -1.25 17.58
N GLU A 343 11.05 -0.99 16.75
CA GLU A 343 10.83 -1.62 15.46
C GLU A 343 10.75 -0.52 14.41
N TYR A 344 11.52 -0.68 13.34
CA TYR A 344 11.55 0.20 12.19
C TYR A 344 11.31 -0.64 10.94
N ASN A 345 10.40 -0.19 10.08
CA ASN A 345 10.10 -0.80 8.79
C ASN A 345 10.14 0.28 7.72
N TYR A 346 10.80 -0.01 6.60
CA TYR A 346 10.86 0.87 5.43
C TYR A 346 10.66 0.07 4.15
N GLN A 347 9.90 0.63 3.23
CA GLN A 347 9.68 0.10 1.89
C GLN A 347 9.62 1.26 0.91
N SER A 348 10.35 1.17 -0.20
CA SER A 348 10.19 2.06 -1.35
C SER A 348 10.17 1.22 -2.61
N TYR A 349 9.01 1.14 -3.25
CA TYR A 349 8.77 0.39 -4.48
C TYR A 349 8.15 1.29 -5.53
N TRP A 350 8.76 1.42 -6.71
CA TRP A 350 8.34 2.38 -7.75
C TRP A 350 8.11 3.80 -7.20
N GLY A 351 8.99 4.23 -6.27
CA GLY A 351 8.92 5.53 -5.60
C GLY A 351 7.81 5.66 -4.54
N LYS A 352 7.00 4.62 -4.31
CA LYS A 352 5.98 4.61 -3.24
C LYS A 352 6.62 4.19 -1.94
N GLU A 353 6.72 5.14 -1.02
CA GLU A 353 7.34 4.95 0.28
C GLU A 353 6.33 4.56 1.36
N PHE A 354 6.76 3.64 2.23
CA PHE A 354 6.09 3.31 3.48
C PHE A 354 7.14 3.23 4.57
N GLU A 355 6.95 4.02 5.62
CA GLU A 355 7.81 4.05 6.79
C GLU A 355 6.96 3.86 8.05
N SER A 356 7.45 3.03 8.97
CA SER A 356 6.81 2.82 10.26
C SER A 356 7.87 2.66 11.34
N ILE A 357 7.76 3.47 12.38
CA ILE A 357 8.57 3.37 13.60
C ILE A 357 7.66 3.12 14.80
N LYS A 358 8.00 2.10 15.57
CA LYS A 358 7.39 1.79 16.85
C LYS A 358 8.47 1.74 17.90
N THR A 359 8.28 2.45 19.00
CA THR A 359 9.16 2.35 20.16
C THR A 359 8.32 2.24 21.41
N GLY A 360 8.81 1.52 22.41
CA GLY A 360 8.02 1.30 23.61
C GLY A 360 8.84 0.83 24.80
N VAL A 361 8.22 1.01 25.97
CA VAL A 361 8.74 0.60 27.27
C VAL A 361 7.88 -0.54 27.80
N ASN A 362 8.52 -1.62 28.21
CA ASN A 362 7.86 -2.74 28.87
C ASN A 362 8.14 -2.68 30.37
N ILE A 363 7.10 -2.42 31.16
CA ILE A 363 7.15 -2.46 32.62
C ILE A 363 6.42 -3.72 33.10
N LYS A 364 7.11 -4.61 33.81
CA LYS A 364 6.51 -5.76 34.50
C LYS A 364 6.44 -5.46 35.99
N LEU A 365 5.22 -5.32 36.51
CA LEU A 365 4.95 -5.19 37.94
C LEU A 365 5.12 -6.54 38.65
#